data_AF-A0A6A2WHG0-F1
#
_entry.id   AF-A0A6A2WHG0-F1
#
_cell.length_a   1.000
_cell.length_b   1.000
_cell.length_c   1.000
_cell.angle_alpha   90.00
_cell.angle_beta   90.00
_cell.angle_gamma   90.00
#
_symmetry.space_group_name_H-M   'P 1'
#
loop_
_entity.id
_entity.type
_entity.pdbx_description
1 polymer ?
#
loop_
_entity_poly.entity_id
_entity_poly.type
_entity_poly.pdbx_seq_one_letter_code
_entity_poly.pdbx_strand_id
1 'polypeptide(L)'
;MVAREGVRSLRWFCFLGETRFYSLGEALVGPVQRMKALMLGKALGIPENSVRTYTEAEIRAGVIFQVSKLCTLLLKAVRIGLGSQGWDVLVPGSVSGTLVQVESIVPGSLPSTLAGPVILVVNRADGDEEVSTAGLSITGVVLLQELPHLSHLGEKIVFVTCEDEEKVSDIQKHAGKYMSLEASSSGVNLCLSSNDRDAVSVNKNLSSNASSAAKDCASLGVIPLAKADELTSGAKAAACGRLASLAAESNKVHIDNGVPASFRVPAGVVIPFGSMDLALEENRSMKKFKSLLGKIETEGVENNALDKLCKQLQLLVSSLELSDDIIESIRSMFPDDERLIVRSSANVEDLEGMSAAGLYESIPNVSPSNPTIFSNAVSRVWASLYTRRAVLSRRAFGISQKDATMAILVQEMLLPDLSFVLHTLSPADHDHSYVAAEIAPGFGETLVSGTRGTPWRVSSGKFDGTVRTLAFANFSKEIEISSTYPADGEVLHLPVDYSKKPLTVDPKYRQQLAQRLGALGHFLEQKFGCPQDVEGCVLGEDIYVVQARPQPL
;
A
#
# COMPACT_ATOMS: atom_id res chain seq x y z
N MET A 1 6.78 -40.20 18.85
CA MET A 1 7.81 -39.34 18.21
C MET A 1 7.53 -39.15 16.72
N VAL A 2 7.36 -40.20 15.92
CA VAL A 2 7.04 -40.13 14.46
C VAL A 2 5.89 -39.15 14.12
N ALA A 3 4.85 -39.07 14.95
CA ALA A 3 3.73 -38.12 14.77
C ALA A 3 4.12 -36.62 14.88
N ARG A 4 5.28 -36.26 15.46
CA ARG A 4 5.78 -34.87 15.51
C ARG A 4 6.64 -34.49 14.29
N GLU A 5 7.17 -35.46 13.57
CA GLU A 5 7.93 -35.22 12.33
C GLU A 5 7.00 -35.18 11.11
N GLY A 6 5.94 -36.00 11.07
CA GLY A 6 4.90 -35.90 10.04
C GLY A 6 4.26 -34.50 9.96
N VAL A 7 4.04 -33.84 11.11
CA VAL A 7 3.53 -32.46 11.19
C VAL A 7 4.53 -31.42 10.64
N ARG A 8 5.83 -31.72 10.61
CA ARG A 8 6.85 -30.84 10.01
C ARG A 8 6.93 -31.00 8.49
N SER A 9 6.74 -32.22 7.96
CA SER A 9 6.66 -32.42 6.51
C SER A 9 5.34 -31.97 5.91
N LEU A 10 4.20 -32.11 6.61
CA LEU A 10 2.93 -31.52 6.12
C LEU A 10 2.98 -29.99 6.05
N ARG A 11 3.81 -29.31 6.88
CA ARG A 11 4.03 -27.85 6.76
C ARG A 11 4.68 -27.41 5.44
N TRP A 12 5.31 -28.31 4.68
CA TRP A 12 5.76 -28.01 3.31
C TRP A 12 4.63 -28.09 2.27
N PHE A 13 3.56 -28.85 2.54
CA PHE A 13 2.43 -29.04 1.62
C PHE A 13 1.19 -28.20 1.98
N CYS A 14 1.00 -27.85 3.25
CA CYS A 14 -0.07 -26.97 3.73
C CYS A 14 0.20 -25.47 3.48
N PHE A 15 1.27 -25.12 2.75
CA PHE A 15 1.72 -23.72 2.60
C PHE A 15 1.42 -23.08 1.23
N LEU A 16 0.41 -23.59 0.54
CA LEU A 16 -0.13 -22.98 -0.69
C LEU A 16 -1.55 -22.48 -0.37
N GLY A 17 -1.60 -21.36 0.34
CA GLY A 17 -2.83 -20.70 0.78
C GLY A 17 -3.75 -20.35 -0.38
N GLU A 18 -4.85 -21.09 -0.43
CA GLU A 18 -6.23 -20.79 -0.83
C GLU A 18 -6.61 -19.87 -2.00
N THR A 19 -7.86 -20.05 -2.43
CA THR A 19 -8.70 -19.20 -3.30
C THR A 19 -8.17 -18.84 -4.70
N ARG A 20 -6.96 -19.26 -5.10
CA ARG A 20 -6.42 -18.94 -6.42
C ARG A 20 -6.02 -20.06 -7.36
N PHE A 21 -5.78 -21.34 -7.01
CA PHE A 21 -5.29 -22.31 -8.02
C PHE A 21 -6.29 -22.94 -9.04
N TYR A 22 -7.60 -22.69 -8.92
CA TYR A 22 -8.52 -22.67 -10.08
C TYR A 22 -8.17 -21.53 -11.06
N SER A 23 -7.88 -20.34 -10.54
CA SER A 23 -7.45 -19.18 -11.32
C SER A 23 -5.95 -19.14 -11.61
N LEU A 24 -5.11 -20.06 -11.12
CA LEU A 24 -3.66 -20.05 -11.38
C LEU A 24 -3.37 -20.81 -12.68
N GLY A 25 -4.14 -21.88 -12.93
CA GLY A 25 -4.34 -22.44 -14.25
C GLY A 25 -4.85 -21.40 -15.25
N GLU A 26 -5.84 -20.57 -14.88
CA GLU A 26 -6.37 -19.52 -15.77
C GLU A 26 -5.62 -18.17 -15.80
N ALA A 27 -4.75 -17.85 -14.83
CA ALA A 27 -4.10 -16.52 -14.68
C ALA A 27 -2.56 -16.50 -14.69
N LEU A 28 -1.86 -17.61 -14.40
CA LEU A 28 -0.41 -17.72 -14.69
C LEU A 28 -0.18 -18.39 -16.05
N VAL A 29 -0.74 -19.58 -16.24
CA VAL A 29 -0.64 -20.34 -17.50
C VAL A 29 -1.67 -19.81 -18.51
N GLY A 30 -2.90 -19.60 -18.04
CA GLY A 30 -4.06 -19.29 -18.85
C GLY A 30 -3.96 -18.03 -19.72
N PRO A 31 -3.53 -16.84 -19.28
CA PRO A 31 -3.59 -15.65 -20.13
C PRO A 31 -2.50 -15.71 -21.20
N VAL A 32 -1.32 -16.23 -20.85
CA VAL A 32 -0.20 -16.36 -21.78
C VAL A 32 -0.47 -17.45 -22.81
N GLN A 33 -0.99 -18.62 -22.41
CA GLN A 33 -1.39 -19.66 -23.35
C GLN A 33 -2.65 -19.29 -24.14
N ARG A 34 -3.71 -18.78 -23.50
CA ARG A 34 -4.96 -18.36 -24.16
C ARG A 34 -4.71 -17.20 -25.13
N MET A 35 -3.88 -16.20 -24.80
CA MET A 35 -3.54 -15.12 -25.72
C MET A 35 -2.68 -15.61 -26.90
N LYS A 36 -1.66 -16.45 -26.67
CA LYS A 36 -0.88 -17.07 -27.76
C LYS A 36 -1.75 -17.98 -28.64
N ALA A 37 -2.64 -18.77 -28.05
CA ALA A 37 -3.58 -19.64 -28.75
C ALA A 37 -4.67 -18.86 -29.48
N LEU A 38 -5.13 -17.72 -28.95
CA LEU A 38 -6.05 -16.80 -29.65
C LEU A 38 -5.37 -16.15 -30.86
N MET A 39 -4.13 -15.66 -30.72
CA MET A 39 -3.37 -15.15 -31.87
C MET A 39 -3.14 -16.23 -32.92
N LEU A 40 -2.70 -17.43 -32.52
CA LEU A 40 -2.44 -18.55 -33.42
C LEU A 40 -3.72 -19.07 -34.07
N GLY A 41 -4.80 -19.22 -33.30
CA GLY A 41 -6.11 -19.65 -33.78
C GLY A 41 -6.71 -18.66 -34.77
N LYS A 42 -6.59 -17.35 -34.51
CA LYS A 42 -6.98 -16.28 -35.45
C LYS A 42 -6.15 -16.31 -36.73
N ALA A 43 -4.85 -16.55 -36.64
CA ALA A 43 -3.97 -16.71 -37.80
C ALA A 43 -4.27 -17.98 -38.63
N LEU A 44 -4.78 -19.04 -37.98
CA LEU A 44 -5.15 -20.32 -38.60
C LEU A 44 -6.64 -20.41 -39.00
N GLY A 45 -7.43 -19.35 -38.81
CA GLY A 45 -8.87 -19.34 -39.13
C GLY A 45 -9.75 -20.22 -38.22
N ILE A 46 -9.26 -20.60 -37.05
CA ILE A 46 -9.98 -21.45 -36.09
C ILE A 46 -11.02 -20.61 -35.33
N PRO A 47 -12.30 -21.06 -35.21
CA PRO A 47 -13.31 -20.37 -34.42
C PRO A 47 -12.89 -20.14 -32.97
N GLU A 48 -13.11 -18.93 -32.46
CA GLU A 48 -12.66 -18.50 -31.13
C GLU A 48 -13.19 -19.39 -29.99
N ASN A 49 -14.44 -19.84 -30.08
CA ASN A 49 -15.03 -20.78 -29.11
C ASN A 49 -14.28 -22.11 -29.04
N SER A 50 -13.73 -22.60 -30.16
CA SER A 50 -12.94 -23.84 -30.19
C SER A 50 -11.58 -23.65 -29.50
N VAL A 51 -10.94 -22.51 -29.74
CA VAL A 51 -9.68 -22.12 -29.06
C VAL A 51 -9.89 -21.99 -27.55
N ARG A 52 -10.98 -21.33 -27.13
CA ARG A 52 -11.32 -21.18 -25.71
C ARG A 52 -11.60 -22.53 -25.04
N THR A 53 -12.38 -23.40 -25.69
CA THR A 53 -12.70 -24.74 -25.16
C THR A 53 -11.45 -25.62 -25.05
N TYR A 54 -10.57 -25.60 -26.05
CA TYR A 54 -9.31 -26.36 -26.02
C TYR A 54 -8.38 -25.86 -24.89
N THR A 55 -8.18 -24.54 -24.79
CA THR A 55 -7.33 -23.96 -23.73
C THR A 55 -7.88 -24.21 -22.32
N GLU A 56 -9.21 -24.13 -22.12
CA GLU A 56 -9.84 -24.54 -20.85
C GLU A 56 -9.63 -26.04 -20.55
N ALA A 57 -9.68 -26.92 -21.56
CA ALA A 57 -9.50 -28.35 -21.38
C ALA A 57 -8.06 -28.71 -20.98
N GLU A 58 -7.06 -28.16 -21.68
CA GLU A 58 -5.62 -28.33 -21.35
C GLU A 58 -5.31 -27.84 -19.93
N ILE A 59 -5.80 -26.65 -19.55
CA ILE A 59 -5.64 -26.10 -18.20
C ILE A 59 -6.22 -27.06 -17.15
N ARG A 60 -7.43 -27.60 -17.38
CA ARG A 60 -8.09 -28.54 -16.45
C ARG A 60 -7.42 -29.92 -16.40
N ALA A 61 -6.81 -30.36 -17.51
CA ALA A 61 -6.07 -31.62 -17.57
C ALA A 61 -4.69 -31.55 -16.90
N GLY A 62 -4.13 -30.34 -16.77
CA GLY A 62 -2.81 -30.12 -16.17
C GLY A 62 -2.70 -30.57 -14.70
N VAL A 63 -1.56 -31.19 -14.36
CA VAL A 63 -1.25 -31.65 -12.99
C VAL A 63 -1.38 -30.53 -11.97
N ILE A 64 -0.96 -29.30 -12.31
CA ILE A 64 -1.05 -28.12 -11.45
C ILE A 64 -2.51 -27.82 -11.04
N PHE A 65 -3.46 -27.95 -11.97
CA PHE A 65 -4.88 -27.75 -11.70
C PHE A 65 -5.48 -28.86 -10.83
N GLN A 66 -5.06 -30.11 -11.03
CA GLN A 66 -5.50 -31.23 -10.19
C GLN A 66 -4.93 -31.11 -8.76
N VAL A 67 -3.66 -30.73 -8.63
CA VAL A 67 -3.03 -30.42 -7.32
C VAL A 67 -3.76 -29.25 -6.65
N SER A 68 -4.10 -28.17 -7.38
CA SER A 68 -4.93 -27.09 -6.82
C SER A 68 -6.20 -27.60 -6.19
N LYS A 69 -6.95 -28.44 -6.90
CA LYS A 69 -8.26 -28.90 -6.46
C LYS A 69 -8.14 -29.72 -5.18
N LEU A 70 -7.09 -30.54 -5.07
CA LEU A 70 -6.77 -31.28 -3.85
C LEU A 70 -6.36 -30.34 -2.71
N CYS A 71 -5.52 -29.32 -2.97
CA CYS A 71 -5.14 -28.32 -1.98
C CYS A 71 -6.35 -27.55 -1.44
N THR A 72 -7.28 -27.09 -2.30
CA THR A 72 -8.52 -26.41 -1.87
C THR A 72 -9.37 -27.31 -0.95
N LEU A 73 -9.53 -28.59 -1.29
CA LEU A 73 -10.29 -29.53 -0.45
C LEU A 73 -9.58 -29.81 0.90
N LEU A 74 -8.26 -29.96 0.88
CA LEU A 74 -7.45 -30.16 2.08
C LEU A 74 -7.49 -28.92 3.00
N LEU A 75 -7.44 -27.72 2.44
CA LEU A 75 -7.51 -26.48 3.21
C LEU A 75 -8.90 -26.28 3.84
N LYS A 76 -10.00 -26.50 3.10
CA LYS A 76 -11.36 -26.49 3.69
C LYS A 76 -11.47 -27.50 4.84
N ALA A 77 -10.88 -28.69 4.71
CA ALA A 77 -10.84 -29.69 5.79
C ALA A 77 -9.95 -29.26 6.99
N VAL A 78 -8.80 -28.62 6.75
CA VAL A 78 -7.91 -28.10 7.80
C VAL A 78 -8.57 -26.92 8.54
N ARG A 79 -9.21 -25.98 7.83
CA ARG A 79 -9.98 -24.88 8.42
C ARG A 79 -11.06 -25.42 9.38
N ILE A 80 -11.88 -26.36 8.91
CA ILE A 80 -12.90 -27.05 9.72
C ILE A 80 -12.26 -27.75 10.94
N GLY A 81 -11.14 -28.48 10.75
CA GLY A 81 -10.44 -29.19 11.82
C GLY A 81 -9.78 -28.28 12.87
N LEU A 82 -9.42 -27.05 12.51
CA LEU A 82 -8.90 -26.02 13.40
C LEU A 82 -10.00 -25.14 14.02
N GLY A 83 -11.26 -25.31 13.61
CA GLY A 83 -12.37 -24.41 13.99
C GLY A 83 -12.35 -23.05 13.30
N SER A 84 -11.40 -22.79 12.39
CA SER A 84 -11.37 -21.56 11.58
C SER A 84 -12.51 -21.60 10.57
N GLN A 85 -13.36 -20.58 10.60
CA GLN A 85 -14.56 -20.53 9.78
C GLN A 85 -14.41 -19.73 8.48
N GLY A 86 -13.23 -19.70 7.87
CA GLY A 86 -12.99 -19.00 6.61
C GLY A 86 -13.02 -17.47 6.68
N TRP A 87 -12.70 -16.94 7.85
CA TRP A 87 -12.49 -15.52 8.11
C TRP A 87 -11.08 -15.32 8.68
N ASP A 88 -10.41 -14.24 8.30
CA ASP A 88 -9.27 -13.72 9.09
C ASP A 88 -9.70 -12.45 9.80
N VAL A 89 -9.29 -12.33 11.07
CA VAL A 89 -9.56 -11.16 11.90
C VAL A 89 -8.32 -10.28 11.87
N LEU A 90 -8.40 -9.14 11.19
CA LEU A 90 -7.34 -8.12 11.22
C LEU A 90 -7.44 -7.30 12.49
N VAL A 91 -8.67 -6.90 12.88
CA VAL A 91 -8.94 -6.13 14.10
C VAL A 91 -10.15 -6.73 14.83
N PRO A 92 -9.97 -7.34 16.02
CA PRO A 92 -11.05 -7.99 16.77
C PRO A 92 -11.99 -6.97 17.45
N GLY A 93 -13.21 -7.41 17.77
CA GLY A 93 -14.19 -6.64 18.53
C GLY A 93 -15.64 -7.06 18.23
N SER A 94 -16.61 -6.39 18.84
CA SER A 94 -18.04 -6.67 18.69
C SER A 94 -18.79 -5.39 18.36
N VAL A 95 -19.49 -5.35 17.23
CA VAL A 95 -20.17 -4.16 16.69
C VAL A 95 -21.48 -4.52 16.01
N SER A 96 -22.43 -3.59 15.98
CA SER A 96 -23.71 -3.77 15.29
C SER A 96 -24.01 -2.59 14.37
N GLY A 97 -24.62 -2.85 13.21
CA GLY A 97 -24.92 -1.83 12.21
C GLY A 97 -25.67 -2.37 11.00
N THR A 98 -26.17 -1.45 10.17
CA THR A 98 -26.78 -1.77 8.87
C THR A 98 -25.69 -2.22 7.90
N LEU A 99 -25.87 -3.37 7.26
CA LEU A 99 -24.91 -3.91 6.30
C LEU A 99 -25.03 -3.19 4.95
N VAL A 100 -23.97 -2.49 4.52
CA VAL A 100 -23.95 -1.70 3.28
C VAL A 100 -22.81 -2.18 2.39
N GLN A 101 -23.13 -2.63 1.18
CA GLN A 101 -22.13 -3.07 0.21
C GLN A 101 -21.60 -1.90 -0.62
N VAL A 102 -20.29 -1.78 -0.75
CA VAL A 102 -19.57 -0.81 -1.58
C VAL A 102 -18.48 -1.50 -2.40
N GLU A 103 -18.11 -0.93 -3.55
CA GLU A 103 -17.02 -1.47 -4.36
C GLU A 103 -15.66 -1.27 -3.66
N SER A 104 -15.40 -0.05 -3.16
CA SER A 104 -14.21 0.31 -2.38
C SER A 104 -14.49 1.44 -1.37
N ILE A 105 -13.58 1.62 -0.40
CA ILE A 105 -13.72 2.58 0.71
C ILE A 105 -13.21 3.97 0.28
N VAL A 106 -14.08 4.78 -0.32
CA VAL A 106 -13.72 6.14 -0.74
C VAL A 106 -14.47 7.17 0.11
N PRO A 107 -13.85 8.30 0.51
CA PRO A 107 -14.54 9.41 1.15
C PRO A 107 -15.81 9.81 0.37
N GLY A 108 -16.94 9.87 1.05
CA GLY A 108 -18.24 10.17 0.44
C GLY A 108 -18.81 9.07 -0.48
N SER A 109 -18.42 7.80 -0.31
CA SER A 109 -19.12 6.64 -0.90
C SER A 109 -20.45 6.33 -0.20
N LEU A 110 -20.63 6.78 1.05
CA LEU A 110 -21.88 6.59 1.80
C LEU A 110 -22.86 7.75 1.56
N PRO A 111 -24.17 7.47 1.36
CA PRO A 111 -25.20 8.51 1.34
C PRO A 111 -25.27 9.27 2.68
N SER A 112 -25.34 10.59 2.62
CA SER A 112 -25.53 11.48 3.78
C SER A 112 -26.85 11.26 4.54
N THR A 113 -27.73 10.40 4.02
CA THR A 113 -29.04 10.06 4.58
C THR A 113 -29.06 8.82 5.48
N LEU A 114 -27.96 8.07 5.60
CA LEU A 114 -27.88 6.93 6.54
C LEU A 114 -27.63 7.41 7.99
N ALA A 115 -28.69 7.48 8.78
CA ALA A 115 -28.62 7.71 10.22
C ALA A 115 -28.58 6.40 11.01
N GLY A 116 -27.47 6.13 11.69
CA GLY A 116 -27.25 4.91 12.51
C GLY A 116 -25.97 4.17 12.12
N PRO A 117 -25.48 3.24 12.95
CA PRO A 117 -24.22 2.55 12.71
C PRO A 117 -24.29 1.64 11.47
N VAL A 118 -23.15 1.50 10.78
CA VAL A 118 -23.01 0.82 9.49
C VAL A 118 -21.87 -0.20 9.54
N ILE A 119 -22.13 -1.40 9.02
CA ILE A 119 -21.10 -2.40 8.72
C ILE A 119 -20.88 -2.39 7.21
N LEU A 120 -19.68 -2.00 6.76
CA LEU A 120 -19.35 -1.99 5.34
C LEU A 120 -18.99 -3.40 4.87
N VAL A 121 -19.55 -3.81 3.73
CA VAL A 121 -19.08 -4.96 2.95
C VAL A 121 -18.38 -4.42 1.71
N VAL A 122 -17.09 -4.72 1.59
CA VAL A 122 -16.20 -4.07 0.64
C VAL A 122 -15.72 -5.12 -0.36
N ASN A 123 -15.99 -4.92 -1.64
CA ASN A 123 -15.56 -5.87 -2.67
C ASN A 123 -14.04 -5.85 -2.86
N ARG A 124 -13.43 -4.65 -2.82
CA ARG A 124 -12.01 -4.43 -3.09
C ARG A 124 -11.46 -3.33 -2.18
N ALA A 125 -10.24 -3.53 -1.69
CA ALA A 125 -9.46 -2.50 -1.04
C ALA A 125 -8.02 -2.55 -1.57
N ASP A 126 -7.42 -1.39 -1.78
CA ASP A 126 -6.03 -1.33 -2.22
C ASP A 126 -5.07 -1.33 -1.02
N GLY A 127 -5.55 -0.95 0.18
CA GLY A 127 -4.83 -1.03 1.46
C GLY A 127 -4.47 0.35 2.03
N ASP A 128 -4.71 1.40 1.25
CA ASP A 128 -4.47 2.80 1.56
C ASP A 128 -5.67 3.50 2.21
N GLU A 129 -6.87 2.92 2.17
CA GLU A 129 -8.10 3.68 2.41
C GLU A 129 -8.35 4.07 3.89
N GLU A 130 -8.95 5.25 4.10
CA GLU A 130 -9.27 5.75 5.44
C GLU A 130 -10.74 5.48 5.80
N VAL A 131 -11.01 4.39 6.51
CA VAL A 131 -12.39 4.01 6.94
C VAL A 131 -13.06 5.13 7.75
N SER A 132 -12.29 5.84 8.58
CA SER A 132 -12.73 7.01 9.37
C SER A 132 -13.32 8.14 8.52
N THR A 133 -12.84 8.33 7.28
CA THR A 133 -13.27 9.41 6.38
C THR A 133 -14.42 9.01 5.46
N ALA A 134 -14.73 7.71 5.33
CA ALA A 134 -15.88 7.23 4.57
C ALA A 134 -17.22 7.52 5.27
N GLY A 135 -17.22 7.70 6.60
CA GLY A 135 -18.33 8.26 7.37
C GLY A 135 -18.26 7.94 8.87
N LEU A 136 -18.62 8.93 9.71
CA LEU A 136 -18.62 8.83 11.19
C LEU A 136 -19.51 7.71 11.78
N SER A 137 -20.32 7.05 10.95
CA SER A 137 -21.23 5.98 11.34
C SER A 137 -20.67 4.57 11.11
N ILE A 138 -19.48 4.40 10.53
CA ILE A 138 -18.93 3.07 10.23
C ILE A 138 -18.42 2.42 11.53
N THR A 139 -18.98 1.28 11.89
CA THR A 139 -18.61 0.53 13.10
C THR A 139 -17.85 -0.76 12.79
N GLY A 140 -17.95 -1.30 11.57
CA GLY A 140 -17.19 -2.48 11.16
C GLY A 140 -16.98 -2.57 9.66
N VAL A 141 -15.97 -3.34 9.24
CA VAL A 141 -15.65 -3.63 7.84
C VAL A 141 -15.47 -5.13 7.62
N VAL A 142 -16.15 -5.64 6.60
CA VAL A 142 -16.01 -6.98 6.05
C VAL A 142 -15.46 -6.85 4.63
N LEU A 143 -14.20 -7.23 4.43
CA LEU A 143 -13.54 -7.18 3.13
C LEU A 143 -13.57 -8.55 2.44
N LEU A 144 -13.92 -8.58 1.16
CA LEU A 144 -14.12 -9.82 0.40
C LEU A 144 -12.83 -10.32 -0.31
N GLN A 145 -11.66 -9.99 0.26
CA GLN A 145 -10.32 -10.37 -0.22
C GLN A 145 -9.32 -10.37 0.96
N GLU A 146 -8.27 -11.19 0.88
CA GLU A 146 -7.05 -11.04 1.69
C GLU A 146 -6.42 -9.63 1.54
N LEU A 147 -5.78 -9.15 2.63
CA LEU A 147 -4.92 -7.97 2.64
C LEU A 147 -3.59 -8.26 3.39
N PRO A 148 -2.56 -7.42 3.18
CA PRO A 148 -1.40 -7.31 4.07
C PRO A 148 -1.88 -7.07 5.52
N HIS A 149 -1.30 -7.76 6.50
CA HIS A 149 -1.65 -7.56 7.92
C HIS A 149 -1.10 -6.24 8.45
N LEU A 150 -0.14 -5.62 7.74
CA LEU A 150 0.42 -4.32 8.08
C LEU A 150 -0.35 -3.15 7.42
N SER A 151 -1.46 -3.41 6.71
CA SER A 151 -2.29 -2.36 6.09
C SER A 151 -2.97 -1.46 7.13
N HIS A 152 -2.85 -0.14 6.95
CA HIS A 152 -3.41 0.90 7.82
C HIS A 152 -4.95 0.97 7.83
N LEU A 153 -5.61 0.16 6.99
CA LEU A 153 -7.05 0.14 6.76
C LEU A 153 -7.89 -0.20 8.02
N GLY A 154 -7.27 -0.79 9.06
CA GLY A 154 -7.99 -1.36 10.20
C GLY A 154 -7.97 -0.56 11.52
N GLU A 155 -7.05 0.38 11.71
CA GLU A 155 -6.41 0.69 13.01
C GLU A 155 -7.32 1.02 14.23
N LYS A 156 -8.61 1.31 14.07
CA LYS A 156 -9.55 1.62 15.17
C LYS A 156 -10.96 1.02 15.02
N ILE A 157 -11.19 0.15 14.04
CA ILE A 157 -12.54 -0.36 13.66
C ILE A 157 -12.47 -1.89 13.49
N VAL A 158 -13.53 -2.61 13.89
CA VAL A 158 -13.57 -4.08 13.74
C VAL A 158 -13.44 -4.44 12.26
N PHE A 159 -12.37 -5.16 11.93
CA PHE A 159 -11.98 -5.43 10.55
C PHE A 159 -11.75 -6.92 10.36
N VAL A 160 -12.51 -7.51 9.44
CA VAL A 160 -12.40 -8.93 9.07
C VAL A 160 -12.33 -9.09 7.56
N THR A 161 -11.58 -10.08 7.10
CA THR A 161 -11.62 -10.54 5.70
C THR A 161 -12.43 -11.83 5.62
N CYS A 162 -13.13 -12.06 4.50
CA CYS A 162 -13.85 -13.29 4.23
C CYS A 162 -13.58 -13.73 2.79
N GLU A 163 -13.02 -14.93 2.62
CA GLU A 163 -12.72 -15.51 1.30
C GLU A 163 -13.63 -16.69 0.92
N ASP A 164 -14.49 -17.16 1.83
CA ASP A 164 -15.36 -18.29 1.54
C ASP A 164 -16.57 -17.85 0.69
N GLU A 165 -16.56 -18.17 -0.60
CA GLU A 165 -17.61 -17.84 -1.58
C GLU A 165 -19.04 -18.18 -1.10
N GLU A 166 -19.24 -19.25 -0.32
CA GLU A 166 -20.55 -19.59 0.26
C GLU A 166 -20.98 -18.50 1.26
N LYS A 167 -20.07 -18.08 2.14
CA LYS A 167 -20.28 -17.01 3.11
C LYS A 167 -20.37 -15.63 2.47
N VAL A 168 -19.55 -15.33 1.47
CA VAL A 168 -19.59 -14.09 0.69
C VAL A 168 -20.98 -13.93 0.05
N SER A 169 -21.49 -14.99 -0.59
CA SER A 169 -22.84 -15.01 -1.15
C SER A 169 -23.92 -14.81 -0.09
N ASP A 170 -23.79 -15.41 1.09
CA ASP A 170 -24.73 -15.23 2.19
C ASP A 170 -24.71 -13.79 2.75
N ILE A 171 -23.53 -13.22 3.00
CA ILE A 171 -23.36 -11.82 3.44
C ILE A 171 -24.05 -10.86 2.46
N GLN A 172 -23.85 -11.05 1.16
CA GLN A 172 -24.49 -10.24 0.11
C GLN A 172 -26.04 -10.35 0.11
N LYS A 173 -26.62 -11.51 0.46
CA LYS A 173 -28.09 -11.67 0.64
C LYS A 173 -28.63 -10.92 1.87
N HIS A 174 -27.76 -10.44 2.75
CA HIS A 174 -28.12 -9.65 3.92
C HIS A 174 -27.86 -8.14 3.76
N ALA A 175 -27.47 -7.67 2.57
CA ALA A 175 -27.35 -6.24 2.28
C ALA A 175 -28.63 -5.46 2.62
N GLY A 176 -28.46 -4.31 3.28
CA GLY A 176 -29.53 -3.45 3.78
C GLY A 176 -30.18 -3.89 5.10
N LYS A 177 -29.74 -4.99 5.73
CA LYS A 177 -30.28 -5.47 7.02
C LYS A 177 -29.37 -5.06 8.18
N TYR A 178 -29.96 -4.92 9.37
CA TYR A 178 -29.22 -4.65 10.60
C TYR A 178 -28.62 -5.95 11.17
N MET A 179 -27.31 -5.96 11.40
CA MET A 179 -26.55 -7.14 11.81
C MET A 179 -25.59 -6.82 12.96
N SER A 180 -25.26 -7.85 13.74
CA SER A 180 -24.14 -7.84 14.69
C SER A 180 -22.99 -8.65 14.11
N LEU A 181 -21.79 -8.07 14.16
CA LEU A 181 -20.51 -8.65 13.76
C LEU A 181 -19.64 -8.78 15.01
N GLU A 182 -19.28 -10.01 15.36
CA GLU A 182 -18.44 -10.32 16.51
C GLU A 182 -17.20 -11.10 16.02
N ALA A 183 -16.02 -10.50 16.20
CA ALA A 183 -14.76 -10.97 15.66
C ALA A 183 -13.74 -11.20 16.79
N SER A 184 -13.16 -12.40 16.83
CA SER A 184 -12.30 -12.87 17.92
C SER A 184 -11.21 -13.81 17.40
N SER A 185 -10.19 -14.08 18.22
CA SER A 185 -9.18 -15.12 17.93
C SER A 185 -9.77 -16.55 17.82
N SER A 186 -11.03 -16.75 18.25
CA SER A 186 -11.80 -18.00 18.08
C SER A 186 -12.70 -18.02 16.83
N GLY A 187 -12.77 -16.95 16.05
CA GLY A 187 -13.56 -16.85 14.82
C GLY A 187 -14.47 -15.62 14.77
N VAL A 188 -15.28 -15.57 13.70
CA VAL A 188 -16.20 -14.46 13.40
C VAL A 188 -17.63 -14.96 13.26
N ASN A 189 -18.54 -14.34 14.02
CA ASN A 189 -19.98 -14.53 13.94
C ASN A 189 -20.64 -13.29 13.34
N LEU A 190 -21.52 -13.48 12.35
CA LEU A 190 -22.34 -12.43 11.76
C LEU A 190 -23.81 -12.85 11.84
N CYS A 191 -24.63 -12.14 12.63
CA CYS A 191 -26.01 -12.53 12.93
C CYS A 191 -27.00 -11.37 12.78
N LEU A 192 -28.26 -11.70 12.49
CA LEU A 192 -29.34 -10.70 12.46
C LEU A 192 -29.66 -10.25 13.89
N SER A 193 -29.60 -8.94 14.13
CA SER A 193 -29.87 -8.32 15.43
C SER A 193 -31.30 -7.77 15.45
N SER A 194 -32.08 -8.14 16.46
CA SER A 194 -33.30 -7.43 16.83
C SER A 194 -32.93 -6.18 17.63
N ASN A 195 -33.40 -5.01 17.18
CA ASN A 195 -33.13 -3.70 17.79
C ASN A 195 -33.10 -3.73 19.32
N ASP A 196 -31.93 -3.41 19.89
CA ASP A 196 -31.87 -2.72 21.17
C ASP A 196 -30.94 -1.51 21.04
N ARG A 197 -31.32 -0.41 21.69
CA ARG A 197 -30.62 0.87 21.60
C ARG A 197 -29.89 1.13 22.91
N ASP A 198 -28.56 1.19 22.85
CA ASP A 198 -27.79 1.97 23.83
C ASP A 198 -26.63 2.66 23.11
N ALA A 199 -26.58 3.98 23.22
CA ALA A 199 -25.57 4.82 22.58
C ALA A 199 -24.65 5.42 23.65
N VAL A 200 -23.42 4.95 23.71
CA VAL A 200 -22.37 5.52 24.57
C VAL A 200 -21.72 6.69 23.83
N SER A 201 -21.70 7.87 24.45
CA SER A 201 -21.10 9.07 23.89
C SER A 201 -19.61 9.18 24.24
N VAL A 202 -18.78 9.43 23.22
CA VAL A 202 -17.34 9.73 23.38
C VAL A 202 -17.07 11.08 22.73
N ASN A 203 -16.75 12.09 23.55
CA ASN A 203 -16.25 13.37 23.08
C ASN A 203 -14.73 13.31 22.87
N LYS A 204 -14.25 13.74 21.70
CA LYS A 204 -12.86 14.17 21.51
C LYS A 204 -12.84 15.50 20.75
N ASN A 205 -12.43 16.57 21.44
CA ASN A 205 -11.97 17.79 20.78
C ASN A 205 -10.53 17.58 20.34
N LEU A 206 -10.22 17.85 19.07
CA LEU A 206 -8.85 18.11 18.62
C LEU A 206 -8.79 19.53 18.07
N SER A 207 -7.78 20.29 18.49
CA SER A 207 -7.42 21.58 17.88
C SER A 207 -6.10 21.42 17.16
N SER A 208 -6.10 21.46 15.83
CA SER A 208 -4.88 21.45 15.02
C SER A 208 -4.40 22.89 14.78
N ASN A 209 -3.16 23.19 15.20
CA ASN A 209 -2.47 24.40 14.81
C ASN A 209 -1.71 24.14 13.51
N ALA A 210 -2.34 24.39 12.35
CA ALA A 210 -1.62 24.46 11.09
C ALA A 210 -0.75 25.74 11.08
N SER A 211 0.58 25.59 11.17
CA SER A 211 1.51 26.72 11.14
C SER A 211 1.70 27.22 9.71
N SER A 212 1.02 28.31 9.34
CA SER A 212 1.20 28.98 8.06
C SER A 212 2.56 29.70 8.00
N ALA A 213 3.46 29.21 7.14
CA ALA A 213 4.80 29.77 6.95
C ALA A 213 5.15 29.94 5.47
N ALA A 214 4.34 30.70 4.73
CA ALA A 214 4.77 31.22 3.43
C ALA A 214 5.80 32.36 3.64
N LYS A 215 6.99 32.23 3.05
CA LYS A 215 8.01 33.29 3.01
C LYS A 215 8.62 33.44 1.62
N ASP A 216 8.64 34.70 1.17
CA ASP A 216 9.38 35.30 0.05
C ASP A 216 9.95 34.37 -1.03
N CYS A 217 9.20 34.22 -2.12
CA CYS A 217 9.64 33.56 -3.34
C CYS A 217 10.56 34.47 -4.18
N ALA A 218 11.85 34.19 -4.16
CA ALA A 218 12.80 34.60 -5.21
C ALA A 218 13.77 33.43 -5.48
N SER A 219 13.66 32.83 -6.67
CA SER A 219 14.44 31.67 -7.14
C SER A 219 14.57 30.52 -6.11
N LEU A 220 13.50 29.73 -5.94
CA LEU A 220 13.56 28.47 -5.21
C LEU A 220 14.25 27.39 -6.07
N GLY A 221 15.52 27.13 -5.79
CA GLY A 221 16.26 25.99 -6.34
C GLY A 221 15.95 24.67 -5.62
N VAL A 222 16.61 23.60 -6.05
CA VAL A 222 16.48 22.27 -5.44
C VAL A 222 17.26 22.15 -4.11
N ILE A 223 16.74 21.37 -3.17
CA ILE A 223 17.35 21.14 -1.85
C ILE A 223 17.95 19.72 -1.80
N PRO A 224 19.26 19.55 -1.54
CA PRO A 224 19.84 18.22 -1.34
C PRO A 224 19.16 17.46 -0.18
N LEU A 225 18.87 16.16 -0.33
CA LEU A 225 18.06 15.41 0.64
C LEU A 225 18.62 15.47 2.08
N ALA A 226 19.94 15.50 2.26
CA ALA A 226 20.59 15.65 3.57
C ALA A 226 20.36 17.03 4.26
N LYS A 227 19.70 17.98 3.57
CA LYS A 227 19.28 19.30 4.07
C LYS A 227 17.76 19.49 4.06
N ALA A 228 16.99 18.46 3.73
CA ALA A 228 15.53 18.55 3.74
C ALA A 228 15.01 18.72 5.18
N ASP A 229 14.09 19.66 5.36
CA ASP A 229 13.38 19.90 6.63
C ASP A 229 11.87 19.97 6.42
N GLU A 230 11.10 19.78 7.49
CA GLU A 230 9.63 19.71 7.40
C GLU A 230 8.99 21.01 6.90
N LEU A 231 9.64 22.16 7.13
CA LEU A 231 9.13 23.50 6.80
C LEU A 231 9.29 23.85 5.31
N THR A 232 10.26 23.26 4.64
CA THR A 232 10.55 23.47 3.21
C THR A 232 10.18 22.29 2.32
N SER A 233 10.20 21.09 2.90
CA SER A 233 10.23 19.81 2.16
C SER A 233 9.12 18.83 2.58
N GLY A 234 8.41 19.09 3.68
CA GLY A 234 7.41 18.16 4.25
C GLY A 234 8.03 16.99 5.02
N ALA A 235 7.20 16.30 5.79
CA ALA A 235 7.64 15.28 6.75
C ALA A 235 8.36 14.10 6.09
N LYS A 236 7.83 13.57 4.97
CA LYS A 236 8.41 12.41 4.28
C LYS A 236 9.84 12.69 3.78
N ALA A 237 10.06 13.79 3.08
CA ALA A 237 11.40 14.16 2.62
C ALA A 237 12.38 14.44 3.77
N ALA A 238 11.94 15.12 4.84
CA ALA A 238 12.76 15.35 6.02
C ALA A 238 13.16 14.03 6.72
N ALA A 239 12.23 13.07 6.84
CA ALA A 239 12.50 11.74 7.37
C ALA A 239 13.52 10.97 6.51
N CYS A 240 13.42 11.04 5.18
CA CYS A 240 14.40 10.45 4.27
C CYS A 240 15.79 11.11 4.39
N GLY A 241 15.86 12.44 4.59
CA GLY A 241 17.11 13.14 4.91
C GLY A 241 17.74 12.68 6.23
N ARG A 242 16.92 12.44 7.25
CA ARG A 242 17.36 11.88 8.54
C ARG A 242 17.85 10.44 8.39
N LEU A 243 17.14 9.61 7.62
CA LEU A 243 17.55 8.23 7.34
C LEU A 243 18.93 8.15 6.68
N ALA A 244 19.25 9.04 5.75
CA ALA A 244 20.58 9.08 5.11
C ALA A 244 21.71 9.31 6.13
N SER A 245 21.46 10.10 7.19
CA SER A 245 22.41 10.28 8.30
C SER A 245 22.51 9.02 9.18
N LEU A 246 21.38 8.39 9.49
CA LEU A 246 21.32 7.17 10.30
C LEU A 246 21.96 5.96 9.61
N ALA A 247 21.90 5.89 8.27
CA ALA A 247 22.56 4.86 7.47
C ALA A 247 24.07 4.84 7.72
N ALA A 248 24.72 6.01 7.78
CA ALA A 248 26.15 6.11 8.05
C ALA A 248 26.53 5.61 9.47
N GLU A 249 25.65 5.78 10.46
CA GLU A 249 25.83 5.24 11.80
C GLU A 249 25.58 3.72 11.86
N SER A 250 24.57 3.23 11.12
CA SER A 250 24.13 1.83 11.13
C SER A 250 25.24 0.83 10.78
N ASN A 251 26.20 1.23 9.94
CA ASN A 251 27.36 0.44 9.53
C ASN A 251 28.26 -0.04 10.68
N LYS A 252 28.16 0.59 11.86
CA LYS A 252 28.93 0.21 13.06
C LYS A 252 28.14 -0.64 14.05
N VAL A 253 26.83 -0.80 13.82
CA VAL A 253 25.91 -1.43 14.78
C VAL A 253 25.65 -2.87 14.40
N HIS A 254 25.89 -3.75 15.36
CA HIS A 254 25.57 -5.18 15.31
C HIS A 254 24.80 -5.51 16.59
N ILE A 255 23.77 -6.36 16.50
CA ILE A 255 23.15 -6.96 17.70
C ILE A 255 24.08 -8.03 18.29
N ASP A 256 23.84 -8.45 19.53
CA ASP A 256 24.72 -9.34 20.32
C ASP A 256 25.14 -10.64 19.58
N ASN A 257 24.30 -11.13 18.66
CA ASN A 257 24.55 -12.30 17.83
C ASN A 257 25.43 -12.02 16.58
N GLY A 258 26.02 -10.82 16.46
CA GLY A 258 26.89 -10.41 15.36
C GLY A 258 26.17 -10.06 14.05
N VAL A 259 24.84 -9.92 14.06
CA VAL A 259 24.06 -9.55 12.86
C VAL A 259 24.10 -8.03 12.67
N PRO A 260 24.48 -7.51 11.50
CA PRO A 260 24.55 -6.07 11.26
C PRO A 260 23.17 -5.44 11.12
N ALA A 261 23.01 -4.23 11.67
CA ALA A 261 21.85 -3.37 11.44
C ALA A 261 22.05 -2.41 10.24
N SER A 262 23.12 -2.61 9.46
CA SER A 262 23.54 -1.74 8.36
C SER A 262 22.51 -1.67 7.23
N PHE A 263 22.17 -0.44 6.82
CA PHE A 263 21.33 -0.16 5.66
C PHE A 263 21.84 1.04 4.87
N ARG A 264 21.29 1.20 3.66
CA ARG A 264 21.53 2.32 2.75
C ARG A 264 20.24 3.09 2.48
N VAL A 265 20.34 4.28 1.90
CA VAL A 265 19.21 5.10 1.47
C VAL A 265 19.48 5.52 0.02
N PRO A 266 18.48 5.49 -0.89
CA PRO A 266 18.68 5.93 -2.27
C PRO A 266 19.16 7.38 -2.33
N ALA A 267 19.98 7.73 -3.33
CA ALA A 267 20.32 9.12 -3.59
C ALA A 267 19.05 9.95 -3.87
N GLY A 268 19.04 11.22 -3.47
CA GLY A 268 17.83 12.03 -3.61
C GLY A 268 18.00 13.53 -3.40
N VAL A 269 16.98 14.26 -3.80
CA VAL A 269 16.89 15.71 -3.81
C VAL A 269 15.41 16.13 -3.72
N VAL A 270 15.14 17.33 -3.23
CA VAL A 270 13.78 17.86 -3.04
C VAL A 270 13.54 19.10 -3.90
N ILE A 271 12.38 19.16 -4.55
CA ILE A 271 11.81 20.41 -5.08
C ILE A 271 10.89 20.97 -3.98
N PRO A 272 11.20 22.14 -3.38
CA PRO A 272 10.56 22.58 -2.14
C PRO A 272 9.12 23.10 -2.32
N PHE A 273 8.45 23.35 -1.19
CA PHE A 273 7.21 24.13 -1.17
C PHE A 273 7.41 25.50 -1.84
N GLY A 274 6.36 25.99 -2.52
CA GLY A 274 6.40 27.23 -3.30
C GLY A 274 6.82 27.05 -4.76
N SER A 275 7.50 25.97 -5.14
CA SER A 275 7.86 25.72 -6.55
C SER A 275 6.63 25.53 -7.46
N MET A 276 5.54 24.91 -6.97
CA MET A 276 4.28 24.85 -7.71
C MET A 276 3.65 26.24 -7.90
N ASP A 277 3.74 27.12 -6.90
CA ASP A 277 3.20 28.48 -6.97
C ASP A 277 3.99 29.34 -7.96
N LEU A 278 5.32 29.20 -8.01
CA LEU A 278 6.16 29.81 -9.03
C LEU A 278 5.75 29.36 -10.43
N ALA A 279 5.63 28.04 -10.66
CA ALA A 279 5.18 27.50 -11.94
C ALA A 279 3.76 28.01 -12.32
N LEU A 280 2.85 28.15 -11.36
CA LEU A 280 1.51 28.74 -11.55
C LEU A 280 1.54 30.22 -11.95
N GLU A 281 2.53 30.99 -11.46
CA GLU A 281 2.73 32.40 -11.79
C GLU A 281 3.37 32.58 -13.17
N GLU A 282 4.40 31.80 -13.49
CA GLU A 282 5.07 31.75 -14.80
C GLU A 282 4.08 31.36 -15.91
N ASN A 283 3.29 30.30 -15.69
CA ASN A 283 2.21 29.86 -16.57
C ASN A 283 0.96 30.77 -16.53
N ARG A 284 1.01 31.91 -15.83
CA ARG A 284 -0.06 32.93 -15.67
C ARG A 284 -1.41 32.35 -15.20
N SER A 285 -1.41 31.16 -14.62
CA SER A 285 -2.58 30.37 -14.27
C SER A 285 -3.02 30.52 -12.82
N MET A 286 -2.19 31.15 -11.98
CA MET A 286 -2.44 31.41 -10.55
C MET A 286 -3.81 32.03 -10.24
N LYS A 287 -4.31 32.97 -11.07
CA LYS A 287 -5.67 33.54 -10.90
C LYS A 287 -6.79 32.52 -11.11
N LYS A 288 -6.65 31.65 -12.13
CA LYS A 288 -7.62 30.59 -12.45
C LYS A 288 -7.58 29.48 -11.39
N PHE A 289 -6.38 29.11 -10.96
CA PHE A 289 -6.15 28.18 -9.85
C PHE A 289 -6.82 28.65 -8.56
N LYS A 290 -6.53 29.87 -8.07
CA LYS A 290 -7.17 30.44 -6.86
C LYS A 290 -8.70 30.51 -6.96
N SER A 291 -9.25 30.75 -8.17
CA SER A 291 -10.70 30.73 -8.41
C SER A 291 -11.30 29.32 -8.34
N LEU A 292 -10.65 28.30 -8.90
CA LEU A 292 -11.10 26.91 -8.79
C LEU A 292 -10.99 26.40 -7.35
N LEU A 293 -9.85 26.65 -6.70
CA LEU A 293 -9.60 26.26 -5.32
C LEU A 293 -10.63 26.85 -4.36
N GLY A 294 -10.98 28.13 -4.53
CA GLY A 294 -12.04 28.79 -3.75
C GLY A 294 -13.42 28.15 -3.91
N LYS A 295 -13.77 27.62 -5.09
CA LYS A 295 -15.02 26.86 -5.30
C LYS A 295 -14.96 25.49 -4.63
N ILE A 296 -13.80 24.83 -4.67
CA ILE A 296 -13.57 23.53 -4.01
C ILE A 296 -13.65 23.64 -2.47
N GLU A 297 -13.61 24.82 -1.86
CA GLU A 297 -13.93 24.95 -0.42
C GLU A 297 -15.43 24.80 -0.14
N THR A 298 -16.30 25.38 -0.98
CA THR A 298 -17.73 25.54 -0.70
C THR A 298 -18.64 24.53 -1.40
N GLU A 299 -18.16 23.86 -2.46
CA GLU A 299 -19.00 23.00 -3.31
C GLU A 299 -19.46 21.72 -2.59
N GLY A 300 -20.73 21.34 -2.76
CA GLY A 300 -21.26 20.08 -2.25
C GLY A 300 -20.67 18.85 -2.96
N VAL A 301 -20.82 17.67 -2.36
CA VAL A 301 -20.48 16.38 -3.00
C VAL A 301 -21.54 15.97 -4.05
N GLU A 302 -22.71 16.62 -4.02
CA GLU A 302 -23.86 16.34 -4.86
C GLU A 302 -23.64 16.69 -6.35
N ASN A 303 -24.39 16.04 -7.24
CA ASN A 303 -24.45 16.32 -8.68
C ASN A 303 -23.11 16.27 -9.45
N ASN A 304 -22.09 15.59 -8.89
CA ASN A 304 -20.72 15.51 -9.41
C ASN A 304 -20.10 16.90 -9.66
N ALA A 305 -20.50 17.93 -8.89
CA ALA A 305 -19.97 19.28 -9.03
C ALA A 305 -18.51 19.35 -8.55
N LEU A 306 -18.24 18.82 -7.36
CA LEU A 306 -16.90 18.67 -6.80
C LEU A 306 -15.97 17.90 -7.75
N ASP A 307 -16.39 16.75 -8.25
CA ASP A 307 -15.64 15.91 -9.20
C ASP A 307 -15.19 16.68 -10.45
N LYS A 308 -16.05 17.56 -10.99
CA LYS A 308 -15.71 18.40 -12.14
C LYS A 308 -14.68 19.47 -11.77
N LEU A 309 -14.80 20.10 -10.60
CA LEU A 309 -13.83 21.09 -10.12
C LEU A 309 -12.46 20.44 -9.84
N CYS A 310 -12.43 19.29 -9.15
CA CYS A 310 -11.19 18.55 -8.90
C CYS A 310 -10.50 18.14 -10.21
N LYS A 311 -11.25 17.66 -11.21
CA LYS A 311 -10.72 17.36 -12.55
C LYS A 311 -10.20 18.61 -13.27
N GLN A 312 -10.91 19.74 -13.21
CA GLN A 312 -10.45 21.00 -13.81
C GLN A 312 -9.17 21.54 -13.16
N LEU A 313 -9.01 21.36 -11.85
CA LEU A 313 -7.85 21.82 -11.11
C LEU A 313 -6.66 20.87 -11.32
N GLN A 314 -6.87 19.55 -11.27
CA GLN A 314 -5.87 18.55 -11.69
C GLN A 314 -5.35 18.83 -13.11
N LEU A 315 -6.24 18.99 -14.11
CA LEU A 315 -5.84 19.30 -15.49
C LEU A 315 -5.04 20.60 -15.64
N LEU A 316 -5.28 21.59 -14.77
CA LEU A 316 -4.53 22.85 -14.75
C LEU A 316 -3.13 22.68 -14.11
N VAL A 317 -3.02 21.85 -13.07
CA VAL A 317 -1.74 21.61 -12.38
C VAL A 317 -0.87 20.62 -13.16
N SER A 318 -1.47 19.58 -13.75
CA SER A 318 -0.76 18.64 -14.64
C SER A 318 -0.27 19.26 -15.94
N SER A 319 -0.75 20.43 -16.34
CA SER A 319 -0.27 21.19 -17.50
C SER A 319 0.80 22.23 -17.15
N LEU A 320 1.34 22.22 -15.93
CA LEU A 320 2.44 23.11 -15.55
C LEU A 320 3.78 22.55 -16.05
N GLU A 321 4.61 23.44 -16.59
CA GLU A 321 6.00 23.17 -16.93
C GLU A 321 6.90 23.64 -15.78
N LEU A 322 7.95 22.87 -15.48
CA LEU A 322 8.99 23.24 -14.52
C LEU A 322 9.98 24.22 -15.17
N SER A 323 10.58 25.08 -14.35
CA SER A 323 11.64 25.98 -14.81
C SER A 323 12.91 25.20 -15.20
N ASP A 324 13.57 25.66 -16.27
CA ASP A 324 14.81 25.06 -16.80
C ASP A 324 15.90 24.93 -15.72
N ASP A 325 16.00 25.90 -14.79
CA ASP A 325 16.96 25.90 -13.68
C ASP A 325 16.77 24.68 -12.75
N ILE A 326 15.53 24.28 -12.48
CA ILE A 326 15.23 23.08 -11.67
C ILE A 326 15.60 21.83 -12.46
N ILE A 327 15.22 21.76 -13.74
CA ILE A 327 15.46 20.59 -14.60
C ILE A 327 16.97 20.34 -14.75
N GLU A 328 17.77 21.37 -15.05
CA GLU A 328 19.22 21.25 -15.19
C GLU A 328 19.89 20.95 -13.84
N SER A 329 19.37 21.49 -12.73
CA SER A 329 19.84 21.13 -11.39
C SER A 329 19.65 19.63 -11.11
N ILE A 330 18.47 19.06 -11.40
CA ILE A 330 18.21 17.61 -11.26
C ILE A 330 19.14 16.80 -12.18
N ARG A 331 19.23 17.18 -13.46
CA ARG A 331 20.07 16.51 -14.46
C ARG A 331 21.55 16.52 -14.09
N SER A 332 22.02 17.54 -13.36
CA SER A 332 23.40 17.61 -12.85
C SER A 332 23.69 16.69 -11.64
N MET A 333 22.65 16.20 -10.95
CA MET A 333 22.78 15.39 -9.73
C MET A 333 22.70 13.88 -9.96
N PHE A 334 22.10 13.44 -11.06
CA PHE A 334 21.92 12.02 -11.40
C PHE A 334 22.55 11.68 -12.77
N PRO A 335 23.03 10.45 -13.00
CA PRO A 335 23.44 9.98 -14.32
C PRO A 335 22.32 10.11 -15.37
N ASP A 336 22.67 10.37 -16.64
CA ASP A 336 21.68 10.53 -17.73
C ASP A 336 20.87 9.24 -18.00
N ASP A 337 21.42 8.06 -17.68
CA ASP A 337 20.82 6.73 -17.81
C ASP A 337 20.13 6.20 -16.53
N GLU A 338 20.15 7.00 -15.46
CA GLU A 338 19.51 6.67 -14.18
C GLU A 338 17.97 6.64 -14.31
N ARG A 339 17.31 5.91 -13.41
CA ARG A 339 15.84 5.96 -13.27
C ARG A 339 15.49 6.59 -11.94
N LEU A 340 14.53 7.50 -11.95
CA LEU A 340 14.07 8.22 -10.77
C LEU A 340 12.63 7.85 -10.41
N ILE A 341 12.31 7.96 -9.12
CA ILE A 341 10.95 7.98 -8.60
C ILE A 341 10.67 9.38 -8.06
N VAL A 342 9.53 9.93 -8.46
CA VAL A 342 9.06 11.27 -8.09
C VAL A 342 7.92 11.08 -7.09
N ARG A 343 8.20 11.28 -5.79
CA ARG A 343 7.28 11.02 -4.67
C ARG A 343 6.68 12.32 -4.12
N SER A 344 5.43 12.26 -3.69
CA SER A 344 4.77 13.32 -2.93
C SER A 344 5.43 13.55 -1.56
N SER A 345 5.49 14.79 -1.10
CA SER A 345 5.85 15.16 0.28
C SER A 345 5.10 16.43 0.68
N ALA A 346 3.81 16.30 1.03
CA ALA A 346 2.98 17.44 1.43
C ALA A 346 3.19 17.86 2.89
N ASN A 347 2.86 19.11 3.23
CA ASN A 347 2.79 19.61 4.62
C ASN A 347 1.58 19.06 5.41
N VAL A 348 0.70 18.33 4.74
CA VAL A 348 -0.53 17.71 5.25
C VAL A 348 -0.50 16.18 5.08
N GLU A 349 0.69 15.61 4.93
CA GLU A 349 0.95 14.17 5.08
C GLU A 349 1.24 13.85 6.56
N ASP A 350 0.96 12.60 6.96
CA ASP A 350 1.28 12.03 8.28
C ASP A 350 0.86 12.89 9.51
N LEU A 351 -0.20 13.69 9.37
CA LEU A 351 -0.77 14.48 10.47
C LEU A 351 -1.43 13.57 11.52
N GLU A 352 -1.34 13.93 12.81
CA GLU A 352 -1.86 13.10 13.90
C GLU A 352 -3.37 12.85 13.75
N GLY A 353 -3.74 11.57 13.55
CA GLY A 353 -5.12 11.13 13.31
C GLY A 353 -5.55 11.09 11.84
N MET A 354 -4.70 11.52 10.90
CA MET A 354 -4.91 11.39 9.45
C MET A 354 -3.96 10.34 8.87
N SER A 355 -4.49 9.27 8.28
CA SER A 355 -3.65 8.32 7.53
C SER A 355 -3.56 8.79 6.08
N ALA A 356 -2.54 9.60 5.79
CA ALA A 356 -2.25 10.05 4.42
C ALA A 356 -1.64 8.95 3.53
N ALA A 357 -1.65 7.68 3.97
CA ALA A 357 -1.16 6.53 3.21
C ALA A 357 -1.86 6.45 1.84
N GLY A 358 -1.06 6.39 0.76
CA GLY A 358 -1.53 6.39 -0.63
C GLY A 358 -2.50 7.51 -1.02
N LEU A 359 -2.52 8.63 -0.29
CA LEU A 359 -3.45 9.74 -0.59
C LEU A 359 -3.02 10.55 -1.83
N TYR A 360 -1.73 10.50 -2.16
CA TYR A 360 -1.05 11.27 -3.19
C TYR A 360 -0.20 10.35 -4.08
N GLU A 361 0.05 10.77 -5.32
CA GLU A 361 0.77 9.95 -6.31
C GLU A 361 2.28 9.91 -6.02
N SER A 362 2.90 8.78 -6.35
CA SER A 362 4.34 8.67 -6.62
C SER A 362 4.51 8.12 -8.03
N ILE A 363 5.30 8.78 -8.87
CA ILE A 363 5.53 8.39 -10.26
C ILE A 363 6.86 7.65 -10.36
N PRO A 364 6.85 6.33 -10.63
CA PRO A 364 8.07 5.54 -10.84
C PRO A 364 8.67 5.82 -12.22
N ASN A 365 9.83 5.21 -12.51
CA ASN A 365 10.38 5.04 -13.85
C ASN A 365 10.55 6.36 -14.66
N VAL A 366 11.04 7.42 -14.03
CA VAL A 366 11.20 8.75 -14.64
C VAL A 366 12.64 8.96 -15.08
N SER A 367 12.87 9.34 -16.33
CA SER A 367 14.20 9.73 -16.84
C SER A 367 14.59 11.15 -16.38
N PRO A 368 15.80 11.35 -15.81
CA PRO A 368 16.33 12.70 -15.52
C PRO A 368 16.74 13.45 -16.80
N SER A 369 17.15 12.73 -17.84
CA SER A 369 17.64 13.27 -19.11
C SER A 369 16.51 13.64 -20.09
N ASN A 370 15.24 13.41 -19.74
CA ASN A 370 14.08 13.85 -20.51
C ASN A 370 13.26 14.92 -19.76
N PRO A 371 13.50 16.22 -20.01
CA PRO A 371 12.80 17.34 -19.38
C PRO A 371 11.27 17.23 -19.40
N THR A 372 10.70 16.80 -20.52
CA THR A 372 9.25 16.71 -20.69
C THR A 372 8.63 15.60 -19.84
N ILE A 373 9.25 14.41 -19.81
CA ILE A 373 8.77 13.30 -18.97
C ILE A 373 8.93 13.66 -17.49
N PHE A 374 10.08 14.23 -17.11
CA PHE A 374 10.34 14.64 -15.73
C PHE A 374 9.36 15.73 -15.26
N SER A 375 9.16 16.79 -16.05
CA SER A 375 8.20 17.85 -15.74
C SER A 375 6.77 17.31 -15.64
N ASN A 376 6.36 16.41 -16.53
CA ASN A 376 5.04 15.78 -16.47
C ASN A 376 4.87 14.93 -15.20
N ALA A 377 5.90 14.19 -14.78
CA ALA A 377 5.86 13.40 -13.55
C ALA A 377 5.68 14.30 -12.32
N VAL A 378 6.45 15.39 -12.22
CA VAL A 378 6.32 16.35 -11.10
C VAL A 378 4.94 17.01 -11.08
N SER A 379 4.45 17.50 -12.23
CA SER A 379 3.14 18.15 -12.35
C SER A 379 1.97 17.20 -12.12
N ARG A 380 2.13 15.88 -12.34
CA ARG A 380 1.18 14.85 -11.90
C ARG A 380 1.17 14.69 -10.38
N VAL A 381 2.33 14.61 -9.72
CA VAL A 381 2.41 14.53 -8.25
C VAL A 381 1.78 15.78 -7.60
N TRP A 382 2.08 16.99 -8.09
CA TRP A 382 1.39 18.21 -7.64
C TRP A 382 -0.13 18.15 -7.87
N ALA A 383 -0.59 17.66 -9.02
CA ALA A 383 -2.01 17.53 -9.31
C ALA A 383 -2.71 16.52 -8.39
N SER A 384 -2.00 15.47 -7.94
CA SER A 384 -2.54 14.46 -7.01
C SER A 384 -2.98 15.06 -5.67
N LEU A 385 -2.41 16.21 -5.26
CA LEU A 385 -2.89 16.98 -4.12
C LEU A 385 -4.39 17.31 -4.23
N TYR A 386 -4.92 17.39 -5.45
CA TYR A 386 -6.31 17.79 -5.76
C TYR A 386 -7.15 16.65 -6.36
N THR A 387 -6.80 15.39 -6.09
CA THR A 387 -7.75 14.28 -6.33
C THR A 387 -9.03 14.47 -5.49
N ARG A 388 -10.15 13.89 -5.93
CA ARG A 388 -11.42 13.90 -5.17
C ARG A 388 -11.21 13.32 -3.76
N ARG A 389 -10.42 12.25 -3.65
CA ARG A 389 -10.08 11.56 -2.39
C ARG A 389 -9.31 12.48 -1.45
N ALA A 390 -8.23 13.09 -1.94
CA ALA A 390 -7.41 14.04 -1.18
C ALA A 390 -8.19 15.26 -0.67
N VAL A 391 -9.01 15.87 -1.52
CA VAL A 391 -9.86 17.00 -1.14
C VAL A 391 -10.86 16.63 -0.04
N LEU A 392 -11.51 15.47 -0.16
CA LEU A 392 -12.50 15.02 0.81
C LEU A 392 -11.90 14.56 2.14
N SER A 393 -10.75 13.89 2.14
CA SER A 393 -10.02 13.56 3.38
C SER A 393 -9.67 14.85 4.14
N ARG A 394 -9.02 15.84 3.48
CA ARG A 394 -8.73 17.14 4.12
C ARG A 394 -9.97 17.87 4.64
N ARG A 395 -11.09 17.86 3.91
CA ARG A 395 -12.37 18.40 4.40
C ARG A 395 -12.87 17.69 5.65
N ALA A 396 -12.76 16.36 5.74
CA ALA A 396 -13.18 15.59 6.90
C ALA A 396 -12.38 15.96 8.17
N PHE A 397 -11.12 16.35 8.01
CA PHE A 397 -10.25 16.85 9.08
C PHE A 397 -10.25 18.38 9.24
N GLY A 398 -11.14 19.10 8.55
CA GLY A 398 -11.29 20.55 8.67
C GLY A 398 -10.14 21.38 8.05
N ILE A 399 -9.28 20.76 7.23
CA ILE A 399 -8.13 21.40 6.59
C ILE A 399 -8.59 22.14 5.32
N SER A 400 -8.29 23.44 5.23
CA SER A 400 -8.52 24.22 4.01
C SER A 400 -7.63 23.71 2.89
N GLN A 401 -8.19 23.66 1.68
CA GLN A 401 -7.47 23.27 0.47
C GLN A 401 -6.38 24.30 0.09
N LYS A 402 -6.40 25.49 0.70
CA LYS A 402 -5.40 26.56 0.55
C LYS A 402 -4.19 26.39 1.46
N ASP A 403 -4.34 25.67 2.57
CA ASP A 403 -3.27 25.44 3.54
C ASP A 403 -2.41 24.22 3.17
N ALA A 404 -2.86 23.42 2.20
CA ALA A 404 -2.16 22.26 1.67
C ALA A 404 -1.14 22.66 0.59
N THR A 405 0.14 22.35 0.81
CA THR A 405 1.26 22.57 -0.11
C THR A 405 2.04 21.27 -0.33
N MET A 406 2.56 21.08 -1.54
CA MET A 406 3.26 19.86 -1.96
C MET A 406 4.69 20.15 -2.37
N ALA A 407 5.66 19.59 -1.63
CA ALA A 407 7.03 19.44 -2.08
C ALA A 407 7.18 18.08 -2.78
N ILE A 408 8.28 17.91 -3.51
CA ILE A 408 8.51 16.72 -4.33
C ILE A 408 9.83 16.09 -3.92
N LEU A 409 9.77 14.86 -3.45
CA LEU A 409 10.95 14.04 -3.17
C LEU A 409 11.33 13.28 -4.44
N VAL A 410 12.47 13.62 -5.02
CA VAL A 410 13.03 12.94 -6.20
C VAL A 410 14.14 12.02 -5.71
N GLN A 411 14.01 10.72 -5.96
CA GLN A 411 14.99 9.72 -5.53
C GLN A 411 15.40 8.81 -6.69
N GLU A 412 16.61 8.28 -6.59
CA GLU A 412 17.08 7.11 -7.33
C GLU A 412 16.07 5.96 -7.19
N MET A 413 15.64 5.40 -8.32
CA MET A 413 14.72 4.27 -8.36
C MET A 413 15.50 2.96 -8.48
N LEU A 414 15.78 2.38 -7.32
CA LEU A 414 16.38 1.05 -7.20
C LEU A 414 15.53 -0.01 -7.95
N LEU A 415 16.20 -1.04 -8.48
CA LEU A 415 15.57 -2.20 -9.14
C LEU A 415 15.70 -3.45 -8.24
N PRO A 416 14.92 -3.59 -7.15
CA PRO A 416 15.18 -4.58 -6.11
C PRO A 416 14.74 -6.01 -6.45
N ASP A 417 15.39 -6.99 -5.80
CA ASP A 417 14.97 -8.39 -5.82
C ASP A 417 13.71 -8.63 -4.97
N LEU A 418 13.64 -7.92 -3.84
CA LEU A 418 12.58 -7.99 -2.84
C LEU A 418 12.29 -6.60 -2.26
N SER A 419 11.04 -6.34 -1.90
CA SER A 419 10.61 -5.17 -1.14
C SER A 419 10.01 -5.59 0.20
N PHE A 420 10.01 -4.70 1.19
CA PHE A 420 9.47 -5.01 2.50
C PHE A 420 8.83 -3.79 3.20
N VAL A 421 7.91 -4.09 4.12
CA VAL A 421 7.42 -3.19 5.17
C VAL A 421 7.74 -3.84 6.51
N LEU A 422 8.33 -3.07 7.43
CA LEU A 422 8.61 -3.50 8.81
C LEU A 422 7.76 -2.69 9.79
N HIS A 423 7.03 -3.39 10.65
CA HIS A 423 6.46 -2.81 11.86
C HIS A 423 7.30 -3.26 13.06
N THR A 424 7.86 -2.30 13.77
CA THR A 424 8.74 -2.56 14.93
C THR A 424 7.96 -2.83 16.21
N LEU A 425 6.66 -2.54 16.24
CA LEU A 425 5.70 -3.14 17.16
C LEU A 425 4.81 -4.11 16.38
N SER A 426 4.70 -5.36 16.83
CA SER A 426 3.82 -6.34 16.19
C SER A 426 2.35 -5.85 16.19
N PRO A 427 1.68 -5.65 15.04
CA PRO A 427 0.30 -5.16 15.02
C PRO A 427 -0.74 -6.24 15.37
N ALA A 428 -0.35 -7.51 15.43
CA ALA A 428 -1.27 -8.62 15.73
C ALA A 428 -1.46 -8.88 17.24
N ASP A 429 -0.42 -8.63 18.05
CA ASP A 429 -0.39 -8.92 19.49
C ASP A 429 0.29 -7.83 20.35
N HIS A 430 0.74 -6.73 19.73
CA HIS A 430 1.45 -5.61 20.37
C HIS A 430 2.69 -6.05 21.19
N ASP A 431 3.35 -7.15 20.82
CA ASP A 431 4.61 -7.55 21.44
C ASP A 431 5.76 -6.63 20.98
N HIS A 432 6.25 -5.79 21.91
CA HIS A 432 7.41 -4.92 21.72
C HIS A 432 8.73 -5.70 21.54
N SER A 433 8.76 -7.01 21.76
CA SER A 433 9.97 -7.85 21.67
C SER A 433 10.32 -8.27 20.24
N TYR A 434 9.39 -8.12 19.28
CA TYR A 434 9.56 -8.58 17.90
C TYR A 434 9.38 -7.45 16.89
N VAL A 435 10.15 -7.51 15.80
CA VAL A 435 9.84 -6.80 14.55
C VAL A 435 9.05 -7.75 13.66
N ALA A 436 7.93 -7.29 13.11
CA ALA A 436 7.17 -7.98 12.08
C ALA A 436 7.55 -7.43 10.70
N ALA A 437 7.72 -8.31 9.72
CA ALA A 437 8.06 -7.94 8.35
C ALA A 437 7.12 -8.61 7.35
N GLU A 438 6.52 -7.82 6.46
CA GLU A 438 5.90 -8.28 5.22
C GLU A 438 6.86 -8.01 4.06
N ILE A 439 7.07 -9.02 3.22
CA ILE A 439 8.03 -8.99 2.12
C ILE A 439 7.33 -9.41 0.83
N ALA A 440 7.60 -8.70 -0.26
CA ALA A 440 7.10 -8.99 -1.61
C ALA A 440 8.26 -9.16 -2.62
N PRO A 441 7.99 -9.83 -3.76
CA PRO A 441 8.95 -9.91 -4.86
C PRO A 441 8.96 -8.59 -5.66
N GLY A 442 10.15 -8.12 -6.05
CA GLY A 442 10.29 -6.88 -6.81
C GLY A 442 9.89 -5.63 -6.01
N PHE A 443 9.27 -4.67 -6.69
CA PHE A 443 8.95 -3.33 -6.18
C PHE A 443 7.94 -3.30 -5.02
N GLY A 444 8.08 -2.32 -4.13
CA GLY A 444 7.29 -2.15 -2.90
C GLY A 444 5.80 -1.89 -3.15
N GLU A 445 5.49 -1.31 -4.31
CA GLU A 445 4.14 -1.18 -4.84
C GLU A 445 3.43 -2.54 -4.93
N THR A 446 4.12 -3.68 -4.97
CA THR A 446 3.51 -5.02 -4.90
C THR A 446 2.81 -5.26 -3.54
N LEU A 447 3.29 -4.65 -2.45
CA LEU A 447 2.66 -4.69 -1.12
C LEU A 447 1.48 -3.71 -1.00
N VAL A 448 1.50 -2.59 -1.74
CA VAL A 448 0.60 -1.44 -1.55
C VAL A 448 -0.51 -1.34 -2.63
N SER A 449 -0.33 -1.95 -3.80
CA SER A 449 -1.21 -1.77 -4.97
C SER A 449 -2.51 -2.61 -4.99
N GLY A 450 -2.98 -3.12 -3.84
CA GLY A 450 -4.09 -4.09 -3.81
C GLY A 450 -3.84 -5.36 -4.65
N THR A 451 -2.58 -5.66 -4.99
CA THR A 451 -2.24 -6.79 -5.87
C THR A 451 -2.61 -8.10 -5.17
N ARG A 452 -3.67 -8.75 -5.64
CA ARG A 452 -4.23 -9.93 -4.92
C ARG A 452 -3.19 -11.05 -4.72
N GLY A 453 -2.91 -11.27 -3.45
CA GLY A 453 -2.07 -12.31 -2.86
C GLY A 453 -1.65 -11.89 -1.45
N THR A 454 -1.06 -12.82 -0.73
CA THR A 454 -0.43 -12.62 0.57
C THR A 454 1.09 -12.47 0.39
N PRO A 455 1.76 -11.61 1.19
CA PRO A 455 3.22 -11.48 1.23
C PRO A 455 3.91 -12.60 2.03
N TRP A 456 5.23 -12.71 1.96
CA TRP A 456 5.98 -13.48 2.94
C TRP A 456 5.91 -12.72 4.27
N ARG A 457 5.48 -13.40 5.35
CA ARG A 457 5.45 -12.84 6.70
C ARG A 457 6.51 -13.52 7.56
N VAL A 458 7.40 -12.72 8.15
CA VAL A 458 8.36 -13.19 9.15
C VAL A 458 8.31 -12.28 10.38
N SER A 459 8.59 -12.83 11.56
CA SER A 459 8.92 -12.03 12.73
C SER A 459 10.32 -12.38 13.23
N SER A 460 11.00 -11.39 13.79
CA SER A 460 12.36 -11.51 14.34
C SER A 460 12.42 -10.86 15.70
N GLY A 461 12.85 -11.61 16.72
CA GLY A 461 13.06 -11.08 18.06
C GLY A 461 14.21 -10.09 18.11
N LYS A 462 13.99 -8.92 18.71
CA LYS A 462 14.93 -7.79 18.76
C LYS A 462 16.20 -8.10 19.54
N PHE A 463 16.09 -8.96 20.56
CA PHE A 463 17.16 -9.25 21.53
C PHE A 463 17.78 -10.63 21.36
N ASP A 464 16.97 -11.64 21.03
CA ASP A 464 17.41 -13.04 20.92
C ASP A 464 17.70 -13.48 19.46
N GLY A 465 17.27 -12.69 18.47
CA GLY A 465 17.37 -13.04 17.05
C GLY A 465 16.52 -14.25 16.64
N THR A 466 15.51 -14.62 17.44
CA THR A 466 14.60 -15.74 17.13
C THR A 466 13.71 -15.36 15.94
N VAL A 467 13.81 -16.12 14.86
CA VAL A 467 12.99 -15.93 13.65
C VAL A 467 11.81 -16.91 13.63
N ARG A 468 10.63 -16.40 13.27
CA ARG A 468 9.45 -17.20 12.94
C ARG A 468 9.02 -16.89 11.51
N THR A 469 8.84 -17.91 10.68
CA THR A 469 8.12 -17.77 9.40
C THR A 469 6.63 -17.94 9.70
N LEU A 470 5.87 -16.88 9.41
CA LEU A 470 4.42 -16.80 9.65
C LEU A 470 3.65 -17.08 8.35
N ALA A 471 4.11 -16.56 7.21
CA ALA A 471 3.54 -16.82 5.89
C ALA A 471 4.62 -16.91 4.78
N PHE A 472 4.28 -17.57 3.68
CA PHE A 472 5.00 -17.49 2.40
C PHE A 472 4.12 -16.78 1.37
N ALA A 473 4.73 -16.06 0.43
CA ALA A 473 3.99 -15.27 -0.55
C ALA A 473 3.28 -16.11 -1.63
N ASN A 474 2.18 -15.57 -2.18
CA ASN A 474 1.46 -16.15 -3.32
C ASN A 474 0.96 -15.11 -4.36
N PHE A 475 1.45 -13.86 -4.35
CA PHE A 475 1.12 -12.83 -5.34
C PHE A 475 1.22 -13.37 -6.77
N SER A 476 0.18 -13.14 -7.58
CA SER A 476 0.10 -13.69 -8.93
C SER A 476 0.99 -12.96 -9.94
N LYS A 477 1.44 -11.74 -9.63
CA LYS A 477 2.38 -10.96 -10.43
C LYS A 477 3.30 -10.14 -9.51
N GLU A 478 4.52 -9.91 -9.94
CA GLU A 478 5.41 -8.89 -9.42
C GLU A 478 5.40 -7.68 -10.36
N ILE A 479 5.63 -6.49 -9.81
CA ILE A 479 5.94 -5.31 -10.60
C ILE A 479 7.43 -5.39 -10.97
N GLU A 480 7.77 -5.06 -12.21
CA GLU A 480 9.15 -4.96 -12.69
C GLU A 480 9.31 -3.72 -13.60
N ILE A 481 10.49 -3.10 -13.57
CA ILE A 481 10.94 -2.09 -14.52
C ILE A 481 12.22 -2.63 -15.15
N SER A 482 12.19 -2.84 -16.46
CA SER A 482 13.37 -3.29 -17.20
C SER A 482 14.09 -2.10 -17.85
N SER A 483 15.42 -2.10 -17.76
CA SER A 483 16.29 -1.12 -18.41
C SER A 483 16.12 -1.07 -19.94
N THR A 484 15.55 -2.11 -20.56
CA THR A 484 15.28 -2.17 -22.01
C THR A 484 14.00 -1.45 -22.45
N TYR A 485 13.17 -0.99 -21.52
CA TYR A 485 11.95 -0.23 -21.80
C TYR A 485 12.16 1.26 -21.54
N PRO A 486 11.37 2.16 -22.13
CA PRO A 486 11.43 3.60 -21.83
C PRO A 486 11.33 3.88 -20.32
N ALA A 487 11.90 5.02 -19.92
CA ALA A 487 11.68 5.60 -18.59
C ALA A 487 10.67 6.74 -18.74
N ASP A 488 9.40 6.37 -18.87
CA ASP A 488 8.26 7.19 -19.25
C ASP A 488 7.16 7.29 -18.18
N GLY A 489 7.38 6.73 -16.99
CA GLY A 489 6.39 6.65 -15.92
C GLY A 489 5.68 5.30 -15.77
N GLU A 490 5.82 4.39 -16.75
CA GLU A 490 5.08 3.12 -16.77
C GLU A 490 5.84 1.96 -16.13
N VAL A 491 5.12 0.91 -15.71
CA VAL A 491 5.68 -0.30 -15.08
C VAL A 491 5.14 -1.58 -15.73
N LEU A 492 5.88 -2.69 -15.63
CA LEU A 492 5.47 -3.99 -16.14
C LEU A 492 4.94 -4.87 -14.99
N HIS A 493 3.95 -5.71 -15.28
CA HIS A 493 3.46 -6.71 -14.32
C HIS A 493 3.71 -8.13 -14.85
N LEU A 494 4.63 -8.85 -14.22
CA LEU A 494 5.13 -10.14 -14.70
C LEU A 494 4.74 -11.30 -13.76
N PRO A 495 4.45 -12.52 -14.28
CA PRO A 495 4.15 -13.69 -13.47
C PRO A 495 5.29 -14.10 -12.53
N VAL A 496 5.02 -14.25 -11.22
CA VAL A 496 6.05 -14.64 -10.24
C VAL A 496 6.31 -16.15 -10.25
N ASP A 497 7.58 -16.55 -10.25
CA ASP A 497 8.00 -17.94 -10.06
C ASP A 497 8.61 -18.19 -8.66
N TYR A 498 7.73 -18.51 -7.70
CA TYR A 498 8.12 -18.82 -6.32
C TYR A 498 9.03 -20.05 -6.17
N SER A 499 9.12 -20.93 -7.19
CA SER A 499 10.00 -22.11 -7.11
C SER A 499 11.49 -21.76 -7.16
N LYS A 500 11.82 -20.50 -7.50
CA LYS A 500 13.19 -19.98 -7.62
C LYS A 500 13.53 -18.89 -6.61
N LYS A 501 12.54 -18.23 -5.99
CA LYS A 501 12.77 -17.12 -5.05
C LYS A 501 13.43 -17.68 -3.76
N PRO A 502 14.65 -17.24 -3.37
CA PRO A 502 15.39 -17.80 -2.22
C PRO A 502 14.61 -17.76 -0.91
N LEU A 503 13.80 -16.72 -0.71
CA LEU A 503 12.96 -16.56 0.48
C LEU A 503 11.94 -17.71 0.67
N THR A 504 11.51 -18.35 -0.43
CA THR A 504 10.70 -19.56 -0.40
C THR A 504 11.55 -20.81 -0.13
N VAL A 505 12.55 -21.06 -0.99
CA VAL A 505 13.23 -22.36 -1.06
C VAL A 505 14.39 -22.57 -0.07
N ASP A 506 15.00 -21.49 0.43
CA ASP A 506 16.15 -21.56 1.35
C ASP A 506 15.75 -21.05 2.77
N PRO A 507 15.59 -21.96 3.75
CA PRO A 507 15.32 -21.59 5.14
C PRO A 507 16.43 -20.77 5.80
N LYS A 508 17.70 -20.95 5.40
CA LYS A 508 18.85 -20.23 5.96
C LYS A 508 18.86 -18.79 5.45
N TYR A 509 18.70 -18.58 4.14
CA TYR A 509 18.53 -17.24 3.57
C TYR A 509 17.38 -16.49 4.25
N ARG A 510 16.21 -17.12 4.38
CA ARG A 510 15.04 -16.53 5.06
C ARG A 510 15.32 -16.17 6.51
N GLN A 511 16.03 -17.02 7.25
CA GLN A 511 16.42 -16.73 8.63
C GLN A 511 17.39 -15.53 8.69
N GLN A 512 18.42 -15.51 7.84
CA GLN A 512 19.43 -14.45 7.82
C GLN A 512 18.83 -13.09 7.44
N LEU A 513 17.94 -13.06 6.42
CA LEU A 513 17.24 -11.83 6.04
C LEU A 513 16.34 -11.33 7.17
N ALA A 514 15.53 -12.20 7.78
CA ALA A 514 14.66 -11.82 8.89
C ALA A 514 15.44 -11.27 10.10
N GLN A 515 16.60 -11.85 10.43
CA GLN A 515 17.48 -11.34 11.48
C GLN A 515 18.05 -9.95 11.16
N ARG A 516 18.48 -9.71 9.91
CA ARG A 516 18.97 -8.39 9.47
C ARG A 516 17.86 -7.34 9.51
N LEU A 517 16.66 -7.66 9.03
CA LEU A 517 15.50 -6.77 9.10
C LEU A 517 15.09 -6.48 10.56
N GLY A 518 15.17 -7.47 11.45
CA GLY A 518 14.95 -7.28 12.89
C GLY A 518 15.98 -6.35 13.54
N ALA A 519 17.27 -6.52 13.24
CA ALA A 519 18.35 -5.67 13.74
C ALA A 519 18.21 -4.23 13.24
N LEU A 520 17.91 -4.05 11.95
CA LEU A 520 17.63 -2.76 11.31
C LEU A 520 16.42 -2.07 11.95
N GLY A 521 15.29 -2.78 12.06
CA GLY A 521 14.06 -2.24 12.65
C GLY A 521 14.27 -1.78 14.10
N HIS A 522 14.97 -2.58 14.91
CA HIS A 522 15.30 -2.20 16.28
C HIS A 522 16.24 -0.99 16.36
N PHE A 523 17.24 -0.89 15.47
CA PHE A 523 18.11 0.28 15.40
C PHE A 523 17.32 1.55 15.05
N LEU A 524 16.40 1.49 14.08
CA LEU A 524 15.55 2.62 13.73
C LEU A 524 14.62 3.00 14.89
N GLU A 525 13.93 2.05 15.51
CA GLU A 525 13.10 2.27 16.71
C GLU A 525 13.87 3.02 17.82
N GLN A 526 15.09 2.58 18.14
CA GLN A 526 15.94 3.26 19.14
C GLN A 526 16.32 4.69 18.73
N LYS A 527 16.57 4.93 17.44
CA LYS A 527 17.01 6.23 16.92
C LYS A 527 15.86 7.23 16.75
N PHE A 528 14.67 6.75 16.43
CA PHE A 528 13.46 7.58 16.34
C PHE A 528 12.78 7.75 17.70
N GLY A 529 12.97 6.83 18.65
CA GLY A 529 12.46 6.93 20.02
C GLY A 529 11.02 6.42 20.21
N CYS A 530 10.40 5.92 19.16
CA CYS A 530 9.08 5.30 19.15
C CYS A 530 9.04 4.17 18.10
N PRO A 531 8.06 3.25 18.16
CA PRO A 531 7.83 2.27 17.11
C PRO A 531 7.75 2.94 15.74
N GLN A 532 8.46 2.38 14.77
CA GLN A 532 8.49 2.78 13.37
C GLN A 532 7.76 1.78 12.47
N ASP A 533 7.08 2.34 11.46
CA ASP A 533 6.68 1.74 10.20
C ASP A 533 7.75 2.11 9.15
N VAL A 534 8.34 1.10 8.49
CA VAL A 534 9.55 1.24 7.68
C VAL A 534 9.38 0.54 6.33
N GLU A 535 9.42 1.31 5.24
CA GLU A 535 9.47 0.79 3.87
C GLU A 535 10.92 0.63 3.41
N GLY A 536 11.21 -0.48 2.72
CA GLY A 536 12.53 -0.70 2.15
C GLY A 536 12.58 -1.81 1.11
N CYS A 537 13.79 -2.10 0.64
CA CYS A 537 14.02 -3.14 -0.35
C CYS A 537 15.40 -3.79 -0.20
N VAL A 538 15.57 -4.92 -0.87
CA VAL A 538 16.80 -5.71 -0.91
C VAL A 538 17.30 -5.72 -2.35
N LEU A 539 18.57 -5.34 -2.53
CA LEU A 539 19.26 -5.33 -3.82
C LEU A 539 20.55 -6.14 -3.67
N GLY A 540 20.53 -7.38 -4.14
CA GLY A 540 21.60 -8.35 -3.89
C GLY A 540 21.75 -8.65 -2.38
N GLU A 541 22.88 -8.23 -1.80
CA GLU A 541 23.14 -8.36 -0.36
C GLU A 541 22.82 -7.08 0.45
N ASP A 542 22.62 -5.94 -0.22
CA ASP A 542 22.36 -4.67 0.46
C ASP A 542 20.88 -4.51 0.81
N ILE A 543 20.61 -3.89 1.96
CA ILE A 543 19.27 -3.48 2.38
C ILE A 543 19.20 -1.96 2.26
N TYR A 544 18.20 -1.46 1.53
CA TYR A 544 17.87 -0.05 1.41
C TYR A 544 16.60 0.25 2.19
N VAL A 545 16.58 1.37 2.90
CA VAL A 545 15.38 1.94 3.51
C VAL A 545 14.96 3.14 2.66
N VAL A 546 13.73 3.12 2.17
CA VAL A 546 13.19 4.18 1.30
C VAL A 546 12.30 5.16 2.06
N GLN A 547 11.70 4.73 3.17
CA GLN A 547 10.87 5.55 4.05
C GLN A 547 10.87 4.98 5.47
N ALA A 548 10.74 5.84 6.48
CA ALA A 548 10.46 5.44 7.85
C ALA A 548 9.63 6.54 8.52
N ARG A 549 8.59 6.15 9.24
CA ARG A 549 7.70 7.06 9.96
C ARG A 549 7.25 6.43 11.29
N PRO A 550 6.76 7.21 12.27
CA PRO A 550 6.14 6.67 13.46
C PRO A 550 5.04 5.68 13.09
N GLN A 551 5.11 4.46 13.66
CA GLN A 551 4.07 3.47 13.50
C GLN A 551 2.80 3.98 14.19
N PRO A 552 1.63 3.97 13.51
CA PRO A 552 0.37 4.30 14.17
C PRO A 552 0.04 3.31 15.30
N LEU A 553 -0.63 3.82 16.34
CA LEU A 553 -1.02 3.09 17.57
C LEU A 553 -2.53 3.21 17.85
#